data_AF-A0A1Y3A6A5-F1
#
_entry.id   AF-A0A1Y3A6A5-F1
#
_cell.length_a   1.000
_cell.length_b   1.000
_cell.length_c   1.000
_cell.angle_alpha   90.00
_cell.angle_beta   90.00
_cell.angle_gamma   90.00
#
_symmetry.space_group_name_H-M   'P 1'
#
loop_
_entity.id
_entity.type
_entity.pdbx_description
1 polymer ?
#
loop_
_entity_poly.entity_id
_entity_poly.type
_entity_poly.pdbx_seq_one_letter_code
_entity_poly.pdbx_strand_id
1 'polypeptide(L)'
;MKSRPPAGGRSALALVVATNLLPLAGVVGFGWRVGELLAVYWIEVAALVIAHAAAAMFAERPIRLEGRSFYITGYDEDAERDEVWETDAEPVHLVSWLPPIYRRNFRVVRRSLGVFAFMMFPLLAVGWEALSYLTPTVGVATLGVCGAQVGEVRREFFAERAYEDQSPYMVVEAAQRVVFFYFVVAILTVVSVTFGIAVIDVVLAPELLDGVADAVLLVPYLLPIALGKATVEWSRRRAFQEDDPDGIATWFTGEDARRDWKKDEESVGDG
;
A
#
# COMPACT_ATOMS: atom_id res chain seq x y z
N MET A 1 -1.77 -30.18 -10.82
CA MET A 1 -0.88 -29.04 -10.50
C MET A 1 -0.07 -28.69 -11.73
N LYS A 2 -0.31 -27.53 -12.35
CA LYS A 2 0.55 -27.00 -13.42
C LYS A 2 1.57 -26.09 -12.75
N SER A 3 2.78 -26.60 -12.54
CA SER A 3 3.94 -25.84 -12.11
C SER A 3 4.24 -24.81 -13.20
N ARG A 4 3.95 -23.53 -12.93
CA ARG A 4 4.49 -22.44 -13.75
C ARG A 4 6.00 -22.37 -13.47
N PRO A 5 6.85 -22.24 -14.51
CA PRO A 5 8.28 -22.06 -14.27
C PRO A 5 8.51 -20.77 -13.47
N PRO A 6 9.51 -20.73 -12.56
CA PRO A 6 9.86 -19.50 -11.88
C PRO A 6 10.32 -18.51 -12.95
N ALA A 7 9.53 -17.46 -13.18
CA ALA A 7 10.01 -16.30 -13.92
C ALA A 7 11.19 -15.77 -13.10
N GLY A 8 12.43 -16.06 -13.55
CA GLY A 8 13.64 -15.83 -12.75
C GLY A 8 13.61 -14.43 -12.16
N GLY A 9 13.90 -14.30 -10.85
CA GLY A 9 13.55 -13.10 -10.06
C GLY A 9 13.98 -11.75 -10.64
N ARG A 10 15.01 -11.73 -11.49
CA ARG A 10 15.42 -10.54 -12.27
C ARG A 10 14.38 -10.07 -13.28
N SER A 11 13.71 -10.99 -13.98
CA SER A 11 12.65 -10.68 -14.95
C SER A 11 11.39 -10.13 -14.28
N ALA A 12 11.02 -10.70 -13.13
CA ALA A 12 9.90 -10.23 -12.32
C ALA A 12 10.18 -8.82 -11.76
N LEU A 13 11.39 -8.60 -11.23
CA LEU A 13 11.82 -7.29 -10.75
C LEU A 13 11.88 -6.25 -11.88
N ALA A 14 12.44 -6.61 -13.04
CA ALA A 14 12.48 -5.73 -14.21
C ALA A 14 11.07 -5.33 -14.67
N LEU A 15 10.12 -6.26 -14.67
CA LEU A 15 8.72 -5.97 -15.00
C LEU A 15 8.06 -5.05 -13.97
N VAL A 16 8.31 -5.26 -12.67
CA VAL A 16 7.82 -4.38 -11.60
C VAL A 16 8.38 -2.96 -11.76
N VAL A 17 9.68 -2.83 -12.01
CA VAL A 17 10.30 -1.53 -12.23
C VAL A 17 9.74 -0.88 -13.50
N ALA A 18 9.65 -1.61 -14.62
CA ALA A 18 9.14 -1.08 -15.88
C ALA A 18 7.70 -0.58 -15.77
N THR A 19 6.83 -1.32 -15.08
CA THR A 19 5.43 -0.93 -14.86
C THR A 19 5.31 0.29 -13.96
N ASN A 20 6.18 0.43 -12.95
CA ASN A 20 6.21 1.60 -12.07
C ASN A 20 6.89 2.83 -12.70
N LEU A 21 7.67 2.66 -13.76
CA LEU A 21 8.22 3.76 -14.57
C LEU A 21 7.30 4.19 -15.72
N LEU A 22 6.24 3.43 -16.02
CA LEU A 22 5.28 3.76 -17.06
C LEU A 22 4.65 5.15 -16.88
N PRO A 23 4.30 5.59 -15.64
CA PRO A 23 3.81 6.95 -15.43
C PRO A 23 4.87 8.04 -15.72
N LEU A 24 6.15 7.75 -15.46
CA LEU A 24 7.27 8.63 -15.85
C LEU A 24 7.41 8.72 -17.38
N ALA A 25 7.27 7.59 -18.08
CA ALA A 25 7.20 7.57 -19.54
C ALA A 25 5.97 8.33 -20.07
N GLY A 26 4.86 8.33 -19.33
CA GLY A 26 3.69 9.19 -19.54
C GLY A 26 4.06 10.67 -19.62
N VAL A 27 4.77 11.17 -18.61
CA VAL A 27 5.21 12.58 -18.53
C VAL A 27 6.23 12.91 -19.62
N VAL A 28 7.26 12.09 -19.78
CA VAL A 28 8.38 12.39 -20.70
C VAL A 28 8.01 12.14 -22.17
N GLY A 29 7.23 11.10 -22.46
CA GLY A 29 6.92 10.66 -23.83
C GLY A 29 5.55 11.09 -24.34
N PHE A 30 4.56 11.26 -23.46
CA PHE A 30 3.18 11.63 -23.82
C PHE A 30 2.78 13.02 -23.34
N GLY A 31 3.70 13.77 -22.71
CA GLY A 31 3.48 15.15 -22.27
C GLY A 31 2.46 15.28 -21.15
N TRP A 32 2.28 14.23 -20.33
CA TRP A 32 1.38 14.32 -19.17
C TRP A 32 1.80 15.44 -18.24
N ARG A 33 0.82 16.23 -17.78
CA ARG A 33 1.05 17.24 -16.76
C ARG A 33 1.32 16.54 -15.43
N VAL A 34 2.12 17.15 -14.57
CA VAL A 34 2.39 16.64 -13.22
C VAL A 34 1.10 16.41 -12.44
N GLY A 35 0.13 17.31 -12.60
CA GLY A 35 -1.18 17.18 -11.98
C GLY A 35 -1.94 15.92 -12.42
N GLU A 36 -1.81 15.50 -13.69
CA GLU A 36 -2.41 14.27 -14.21
C GLU A 36 -1.81 13.04 -13.53
N LEU A 37 -0.49 13.00 -13.41
CA LEU A 37 0.21 11.92 -12.72
C LEU A 37 -0.16 11.86 -11.24
N LEU A 38 -0.16 13.02 -10.58
CA LEU A 38 -0.52 13.17 -9.19
C LEU A 38 -1.96 12.71 -8.93
N ALA A 39 -2.89 12.99 -9.86
CA ALA A 39 -4.26 12.51 -9.79
C ALA A 39 -4.32 10.99 -9.79
N VAL A 40 -3.58 10.32 -10.69
CA VAL A 40 -3.51 8.86 -10.75
C VAL A 40 -2.99 8.29 -9.44
N TYR A 41 -1.90 8.82 -8.88
CA TYR A 41 -1.34 8.35 -7.62
C TYR A 41 -2.27 8.57 -6.43
N TRP A 42 -2.98 9.70 -6.38
CA TRP A 42 -3.98 9.93 -5.34
C TRP A 42 -5.13 8.94 -5.40
N ILE A 43 -5.63 8.67 -6.61
CA ILE A 43 -6.72 7.72 -6.79
C ILE A 43 -6.24 6.29 -6.49
N GLU A 44 -4.98 5.96 -6.80
CA GLU A 44 -4.38 4.68 -6.44
C GLU A 44 -4.36 4.46 -4.92
N VAL A 45 -3.87 5.45 -4.16
CA VAL A 45 -3.86 5.39 -2.70
C VAL A 45 -5.28 5.25 -2.15
N ALA A 46 -6.23 6.02 -2.69
CA ALA A 46 -7.64 5.92 -2.29
C ALA A 46 -8.21 4.53 -2.60
N ALA A 47 -7.94 3.98 -3.79
CA ALA A 47 -8.38 2.66 -4.19
C ALA A 47 -7.79 1.56 -3.30
N LEU A 48 -6.50 1.65 -2.96
CA LEU A 48 -5.83 0.72 -2.04
C LEU A 48 -6.47 0.74 -0.66
N VAL A 49 -6.71 1.92 -0.09
CA VAL A 49 -7.36 2.08 1.23
C VAL A 49 -8.78 1.55 1.20
N ILE A 50 -9.57 1.89 0.18
CA ILE A 50 -10.96 1.42 0.05
C ILE A 50 -11.00 -0.10 -0.13
N ALA A 51 -10.12 -0.67 -0.96
CA ALA A 51 -10.10 -2.10 -1.22
C ALA A 51 -9.71 -2.90 0.03
N HIS A 52 -8.72 -2.45 0.79
CA HIS A 52 -8.32 -3.10 2.04
C HIS A 52 -9.35 -2.88 3.16
N ALA A 53 -9.96 -1.70 3.25
CA ALA A 53 -11.07 -1.46 4.18
C ALA A 53 -12.26 -2.39 3.88
N ALA A 54 -12.58 -2.59 2.60
CA ALA A 54 -13.61 -3.54 2.18
C ALA A 54 -13.20 -4.99 2.50
N ALA A 55 -11.97 -5.40 2.18
CA ALA A 55 -11.46 -6.73 2.48
C ALA A 55 -11.49 -7.04 3.99
N ALA A 56 -11.09 -6.07 4.82
CA ALA A 56 -11.08 -6.21 6.27
C ALA A 56 -12.47 -6.50 6.85
N MET A 57 -13.56 -6.10 6.18
CA MET A 57 -14.92 -6.43 6.63
C MET A 57 -15.22 -7.94 6.56
N PHE A 58 -14.52 -8.69 5.72
CA PHE A 58 -14.66 -10.14 5.53
C PHE A 58 -13.66 -10.97 6.33
N ALA A 59 -12.71 -10.33 7.02
CA ALA A 59 -11.70 -11.03 7.81
C ALA A 59 -12.33 -11.76 9.01
N GLU A 60 -12.12 -13.07 9.09
CA GLU A 60 -12.81 -13.94 10.04
C GLU A 60 -12.11 -14.01 11.40
N ARG A 61 -10.78 -13.89 11.44
CA ARG A 61 -10.04 -14.12 12.69
C ARG A 61 -10.25 -13.01 13.73
N PRO A 62 -10.27 -13.36 15.03
CA PRO A 62 -10.26 -12.40 16.10
C PRO A 62 -8.95 -11.58 16.10
N ILE A 63 -9.02 -10.40 16.68
CA ILE A 63 -7.85 -9.53 16.84
C ILE A 63 -7.10 -10.00 18.08
N ARG A 64 -5.79 -10.25 17.92
CA ARG A 64 -4.84 -10.39 19.04
C ARG A 64 -3.71 -9.41 18.80
N LEU A 65 -3.39 -8.61 19.80
CA LEU A 65 -2.42 -7.52 19.78
C LEU A 65 -1.16 -7.86 20.58
N GLU A 66 -1.22 -8.83 21.50
CA GLU A 66 -0.09 -9.31 22.30
C GLU A 66 1.15 -9.63 21.44
N GLY A 67 2.31 -9.10 21.86
CA GLY A 67 3.63 -9.45 21.30
C GLY A 67 3.96 -8.84 19.93
N ARG A 68 3.16 -7.86 19.44
CA ARG A 68 3.41 -7.23 18.14
C ARG A 68 4.46 -6.12 18.19
N SER A 69 5.29 -6.05 17.16
CA SER A 69 6.29 -4.99 17.02
C SER A 69 5.69 -3.66 16.53
N PHE A 70 4.49 -3.69 15.95
CA PHE A 70 3.83 -2.51 15.41
C PHE A 70 2.35 -2.41 15.79
N TYR A 71 1.99 -1.23 16.30
CA TYR A 71 0.62 -0.89 16.62
C TYR A 71 0.06 0.10 15.59
N ILE A 72 -1.11 -0.21 15.00
CA ILE A 72 -1.91 0.75 14.26
C ILE A 72 -2.18 1.92 15.19
N THR A 73 -1.85 3.14 14.76
CA THR A 73 -2.04 4.37 15.55
C THR A 73 -3.45 4.42 16.17
N GLY A 74 -3.50 4.46 17.50
CA GLY A 74 -4.76 4.44 18.26
C GLY A 74 -5.22 3.06 18.72
N TYR A 75 -4.44 2.00 18.51
CA TYR A 75 -4.53 0.73 19.24
C TYR A 75 -3.28 0.61 20.13
N ASP A 76 -3.47 0.00 21.30
CA ASP A 76 -2.42 -0.33 22.27
C ASP A 76 -2.78 -1.70 22.87
N GLU A 77 -1.88 -2.34 23.61
CA GLU A 77 -2.14 -3.59 24.34
C GLU A 77 -3.37 -3.44 25.25
N ASP A 78 -3.55 -2.29 25.88
CA ASP A 78 -4.72 -1.97 26.70
C ASP A 78 -6.04 -1.89 25.90
N ALA A 79 -6.02 -1.82 24.57
CA ALA A 79 -7.22 -1.85 23.74
C ALA A 79 -7.87 -3.24 23.68
N GLU A 80 -7.19 -4.30 24.13
CA GLU A 80 -7.75 -5.64 24.33
C GLU A 80 -8.70 -5.72 25.54
N ARG A 81 -8.56 -4.82 26.53
CA ARG A 81 -9.37 -4.84 27.77
C ARG A 81 -10.86 -4.53 27.56
N ASP A 82 -11.23 -3.93 26.43
CA ASP A 82 -12.64 -3.81 26.03
C ASP A 82 -13.02 -5.10 25.29
N GLU A 83 -13.57 -6.08 26.02
CA GLU A 83 -14.00 -7.49 25.74
C GLU A 83 -14.69 -7.82 24.38
N VAL A 84 -14.77 -6.89 23.43
CA VAL A 84 -15.49 -7.00 22.15
C VAL A 84 -14.74 -7.84 21.11
N TRP A 85 -13.43 -8.08 21.27
CA TRP A 85 -12.59 -8.71 20.25
C TRP A 85 -12.49 -10.24 20.35
N GLU A 86 -12.74 -10.79 21.55
CA GLU A 86 -12.76 -12.24 21.81
C GLU A 86 -14.12 -12.89 21.57
N THR A 87 -15.20 -12.09 21.51
CA THR A 87 -16.56 -12.62 21.34
C THR A 87 -16.79 -13.14 19.91
N ASP A 88 -17.54 -14.24 19.79
CA ASP A 88 -17.95 -14.85 18.52
C ASP A 88 -18.53 -13.79 17.57
N ALA A 89 -17.99 -13.77 16.36
CA ALA A 89 -18.29 -12.73 15.38
C ALA A 89 -19.67 -13.00 14.76
N GLU A 90 -20.65 -12.12 14.98
CA GLU A 90 -21.95 -12.22 14.30
C GLU A 90 -21.79 -12.08 12.78
N PRO A 91 -21.98 -13.17 12.00
CA PRO A 91 -21.81 -13.12 10.55
C PRO A 91 -23.05 -12.53 9.88
N VAL A 92 -22.85 -11.57 8.99
CA VAL A 92 -23.91 -11.00 8.15
C VAL A 92 -23.63 -11.40 6.71
N HIS A 93 -24.48 -12.26 6.16
CA HIS A 93 -24.39 -12.65 4.75
C HIS A 93 -25.08 -11.61 3.87
N LEU A 94 -24.31 -10.91 3.04
CA LEU A 94 -24.86 -9.95 2.07
C LEU A 94 -25.43 -10.67 0.83
N VAL A 95 -24.69 -11.65 0.33
CA VAL A 95 -25.01 -12.44 -0.87
C VAL A 95 -24.44 -13.85 -0.71
N SER A 96 -25.03 -14.84 -1.39
CA SER A 96 -24.70 -16.26 -1.20
C SER A 96 -23.33 -16.70 -1.75
N TRP A 97 -22.70 -15.90 -2.62
CA TRP A 97 -21.43 -16.25 -3.27
C TRP A 97 -20.21 -15.58 -2.63
N LEU A 98 -20.42 -14.70 -1.66
CA LEU A 98 -19.37 -13.93 -0.99
C LEU A 98 -19.26 -14.37 0.48
N PRO A 99 -18.06 -14.35 1.09
CA PRO A 99 -17.90 -14.60 2.51
C PRO A 99 -18.78 -13.64 3.35
N PRO A 100 -19.15 -14.02 4.59
CA PRO A 100 -19.88 -13.12 5.48
C PRO A 100 -19.03 -11.89 5.85
N ILE A 101 -19.70 -10.78 6.15
CA ILE A 101 -19.07 -9.65 6.82
C ILE A 101 -19.32 -9.72 8.33
N TYR A 102 -18.40 -9.18 9.13
CA TYR A 102 -18.52 -9.20 10.58
C TYR A 102 -18.71 -7.79 11.13
N ARG A 103 -19.76 -7.55 11.92
CA ARG A 103 -20.10 -6.22 12.46
C ARG A 103 -18.97 -5.62 13.30
N ARG A 104 -18.21 -6.45 14.03
CA ARG A 104 -17.05 -6.01 14.82
C ARG A 104 -15.98 -5.34 13.96
N ASN A 105 -15.81 -5.79 12.71
CA ASN A 105 -14.79 -5.28 11.79
C ASN A 105 -15.06 -3.83 11.39
N PHE A 106 -16.33 -3.40 11.39
CA PHE A 106 -16.71 -2.02 11.06
C PHE A 106 -16.03 -1.00 11.98
N ARG A 107 -15.92 -1.30 13.29
CA ARG A 107 -15.28 -0.40 14.26
C ARG A 107 -13.80 -0.22 13.92
N VAL A 108 -13.13 -1.30 13.51
CA VAL A 108 -11.71 -1.30 13.12
C VAL A 108 -11.51 -0.48 11.86
N VAL A 109 -12.29 -0.77 10.82
CA VAL A 109 -12.25 -0.07 9.54
C VAL A 109 -12.51 1.42 9.74
N ARG A 110 -13.55 1.81 10.48
CA ARG A 110 -13.88 3.22 10.74
C ARG A 110 -12.74 3.94 11.45
N ARG A 111 -12.15 3.34 12.50
CA ARG A 111 -11.05 3.95 13.24
C ARG A 111 -9.83 4.15 12.35
N SER A 112 -9.48 3.13 11.56
CA SER A 112 -8.35 3.22 10.64
C SER A 112 -8.58 4.22 9.51
N LEU A 113 -9.79 4.31 8.93
CA LEU A 113 -10.12 5.37 7.98
C LEU A 113 -9.89 6.77 8.58
N GLY A 114 -10.17 6.95 9.87
CA GLY A 114 -9.83 8.17 10.61
C GLY A 114 -8.32 8.42 10.68
N VAL A 115 -7.52 7.38 10.95
CA VAL A 115 -6.05 7.47 10.95
C VAL A 115 -5.51 7.80 9.56
N PHE A 116 -6.02 7.15 8.51
CA PHE A 116 -5.67 7.46 7.12
C PHE A 116 -5.99 8.92 6.78
N ALA A 117 -7.18 9.40 7.14
CA ALA A 117 -7.57 10.78 6.90
C ALA A 117 -6.66 11.77 7.64
N PHE A 118 -6.30 11.48 8.89
CA PHE A 118 -5.35 12.29 9.67
C PHE A 118 -3.94 12.29 9.05
N MET A 119 -3.42 11.13 8.66
CA MET A 119 -2.10 10.99 8.03
C MET A 119 -2.03 11.72 6.69
N MET A 120 -3.09 11.65 5.88
CA MET A 120 -3.15 12.32 4.58
C MET A 120 -3.54 13.79 4.67
N PHE A 121 -3.99 14.28 5.84
CA PHE A 121 -4.42 15.66 6.06
C PHE A 121 -3.44 16.71 5.52
N PRO A 122 -2.11 16.62 5.76
CA PRO A 122 -1.15 17.60 5.25
C PRO A 122 -1.09 17.66 3.72
N LEU A 123 -1.49 16.59 3.04
CA LEU A 123 -1.45 16.47 1.59
C LEU A 123 -2.83 16.64 0.93
N LEU A 124 -3.93 16.80 1.70
CA LEU A 124 -5.29 16.86 1.15
C LEU A 124 -5.48 17.97 0.13
N ALA A 125 -4.91 19.16 0.35
CA ALA A 125 -5.00 20.27 -0.60
C ALA A 125 -4.37 19.89 -1.96
N VAL A 126 -3.19 19.26 -1.91
CA VAL A 126 -2.46 18.78 -3.09
C VAL A 126 -3.27 17.70 -3.82
N GLY A 127 -3.88 16.78 -3.09
CA GLY A 127 -4.74 15.75 -3.68
C GLY A 127 -6.01 16.31 -4.30
N TRP A 128 -6.65 17.26 -3.64
CA TRP A 128 -7.85 17.92 -4.16
C TRP A 128 -7.56 18.69 -5.44
N GLU A 129 -6.46 19.44 -5.48
CA GLU A 129 -6.03 20.13 -6.69
C GLU A 129 -5.69 19.14 -7.81
N ALA A 130 -5.04 18.02 -7.50
CA ALA A 130 -4.70 16.99 -8.48
C ALA A 130 -5.94 16.44 -9.21
N LEU A 131 -7.08 16.29 -8.53
CA LEU A 131 -8.32 15.82 -9.16
C LEU A 131 -8.86 16.77 -10.23
N SER A 132 -8.47 18.05 -10.23
CA SER A 132 -8.82 18.98 -11.31
C SER A 132 -8.13 18.67 -12.65
N TYR A 133 -7.11 17.80 -12.64
CA TYR A 133 -6.37 17.35 -13.82
C TYR A 133 -6.92 16.03 -14.41
N LEU A 134 -8.12 15.60 -14.04
CA LEU A 134 -8.73 14.41 -14.62
C LEU A 134 -9.07 14.64 -16.10
N THR A 135 -8.26 14.08 -16.99
CA THR A 135 -8.52 14.01 -18.44
C THR A 135 -9.01 12.62 -18.82
N PRO A 136 -9.59 12.41 -20.02
CA PRO A 136 -10.02 11.08 -20.46
C PRO A 136 -8.91 10.03 -20.44
N THR A 137 -7.68 10.42 -20.80
CA THR A 137 -6.49 9.55 -20.74
C THR A 137 -6.16 9.15 -19.31
N VAL A 138 -6.20 10.12 -18.38
CA VAL A 138 -6.07 9.85 -16.93
C VAL A 138 -7.18 8.92 -16.46
N GLY A 139 -8.42 9.13 -16.91
CA GLY A 139 -9.55 8.27 -16.57
C GLY A 139 -9.31 6.80 -16.96
N VAL A 140 -8.73 6.53 -18.14
CA VAL A 140 -8.35 5.16 -18.54
C VAL A 140 -7.25 4.60 -17.64
N ALA A 141 -6.23 5.39 -17.31
CA ALA A 141 -5.17 4.99 -16.39
C ALA A 141 -5.73 4.69 -14.99
N THR A 142 -6.61 5.54 -14.48
CA THR A 142 -7.34 5.38 -13.22
C THR A 142 -8.13 4.07 -13.20
N LEU A 143 -8.89 3.77 -14.26
CA LEU A 143 -9.63 2.51 -14.34
C LEU A 143 -8.69 1.30 -14.31
N GLY A 144 -7.55 1.38 -14.99
CA GLY A 144 -6.51 0.36 -14.96
C GLY A 144 -5.95 0.15 -13.55
N VAL A 145 -5.62 1.23 -12.84
CA VAL A 145 -5.09 1.20 -11.47
C VAL A 145 -6.13 0.66 -10.49
N CYS A 146 -7.36 1.17 -10.50
CA CYS A 146 -8.44 0.66 -9.66
C CYS A 146 -8.72 -0.81 -9.94
N GLY A 147 -8.73 -1.22 -11.21
CA GLY A 147 -8.90 -2.60 -11.63
C GLY A 147 -7.78 -3.51 -11.14
N ALA A 148 -6.53 -3.04 -11.18
CA ALA A 148 -5.38 -3.75 -10.64
C ALA A 148 -5.50 -3.95 -9.11
N GLN A 149 -5.82 -2.88 -8.37
CA GLN A 149 -6.00 -2.93 -6.91
C GLN A 149 -7.12 -3.91 -6.50
N VAL A 150 -8.27 -3.84 -7.16
CA VAL A 150 -9.38 -4.77 -6.92
C VAL A 150 -9.02 -6.20 -7.33
N GLY A 151 -8.29 -6.36 -8.43
CA GLY A 151 -7.83 -7.66 -8.92
C GLY A 151 -6.86 -8.34 -7.97
N GLU A 152 -5.92 -7.59 -7.39
CA GLU A 152 -4.98 -8.07 -6.37
C GLU A 152 -5.73 -8.54 -5.13
N VAL A 153 -6.58 -7.69 -4.54
CA VAL A 153 -7.36 -8.06 -3.36
C VAL A 153 -8.24 -9.26 -3.64
N ARG A 154 -8.89 -9.33 -4.81
CA ARG A 154 -9.70 -10.50 -5.17
C ARG A 154 -8.87 -11.78 -5.24
N ARG A 155 -7.68 -11.74 -5.84
CA ARG A 155 -6.83 -12.91 -6.00
C ARG A 155 -6.24 -13.36 -4.66
N GLU A 156 -5.59 -12.43 -3.95
CA GLU A 156 -4.80 -12.72 -2.76
C GLU A 156 -5.69 -12.92 -1.53
N PHE A 157 -6.77 -12.13 -1.39
CA PHE A 157 -7.60 -12.20 -0.20
C PHE A 157 -8.73 -13.22 -0.33
N PHE A 158 -9.47 -13.20 -1.45
CA PHE A 158 -10.66 -14.04 -1.62
C PHE A 158 -10.36 -15.37 -2.30
N ALA A 159 -9.54 -15.41 -3.37
CA ALA A 159 -9.31 -16.64 -4.11
C ALA A 159 -8.41 -17.63 -3.35
N GLU A 160 -7.44 -17.12 -2.59
CA GLU A 160 -6.56 -17.91 -1.72
C GLU A 160 -7.16 -18.11 -0.32
N ARG A 161 -8.37 -17.62 -0.06
CA ARG A 161 -9.07 -17.70 1.23
C ARG A 161 -8.29 -17.14 2.42
N ALA A 162 -7.37 -16.21 2.17
CA ALA A 162 -6.62 -15.55 3.23
C ALA A 162 -7.53 -14.82 4.25
N TYR A 163 -8.79 -14.54 3.90
CA TYR A 163 -9.79 -14.02 4.85
C TYR A 163 -10.07 -14.94 6.05
N GLU A 164 -9.88 -16.26 5.92
CA GLU A 164 -10.03 -17.25 7.01
C GLU A 164 -8.85 -17.17 7.99
N ASP A 165 -7.69 -16.72 7.48
CA ASP A 165 -6.45 -16.69 8.23
C ASP A 165 -6.08 -15.30 8.76
N GLN A 166 -6.77 -14.25 8.29
CA GLN A 166 -6.49 -12.88 8.65
C GLN A 166 -7.52 -12.25 9.59
N SER A 167 -7.05 -11.37 10.47
CA SER A 167 -7.88 -10.52 11.30
C SER A 167 -8.08 -9.17 10.62
N PRO A 168 -9.18 -8.45 10.86
CA PRO A 168 -9.43 -7.14 10.25
C PRO A 168 -8.29 -6.15 10.52
N TYR A 169 -7.63 -6.29 11.67
CA TYR A 169 -6.46 -5.51 12.02
C TYR A 169 -5.30 -5.76 11.06
N MET A 170 -4.93 -7.02 10.78
CA MET A 170 -3.79 -7.33 9.89
C MET A 170 -4.00 -6.81 8.46
N VAL A 171 -5.22 -6.93 7.94
CA VAL A 171 -5.57 -6.42 6.59
C VAL A 171 -5.37 -4.92 6.51
N VAL A 172 -5.86 -4.20 7.52
CA VAL A 172 -5.79 -2.75 7.60
C VAL A 172 -4.37 -2.26 7.88
N GLU A 173 -3.65 -2.96 8.75
CA GLU A 173 -2.26 -2.67 9.08
C GLU A 173 -1.37 -2.73 7.84
N ALA A 174 -1.52 -3.78 7.02
CA ALA A 174 -0.79 -3.91 5.76
C ALA A 174 -1.00 -2.69 4.86
N ALA A 175 -2.25 -2.27 4.68
CA ALA A 175 -2.57 -1.06 3.92
C ALA A 175 -1.97 0.20 4.55
N GLN A 176 -2.05 0.33 5.87
CA GLN A 176 -1.55 1.50 6.59
C GLN A 176 -0.02 1.62 6.48
N ARG A 177 0.71 0.51 6.55
CA ARG A 177 2.16 0.48 6.35
C ARG A 177 2.52 0.92 4.93
N VAL A 178 1.81 0.45 3.91
CA VAL A 178 2.02 0.88 2.51
C VAL A 178 1.79 2.39 2.35
N VAL A 179 0.67 2.92 2.85
CA VAL A 179 0.37 4.35 2.74
C VAL A 179 1.36 5.20 3.55
N PHE A 180 1.73 4.76 4.77
CA PHE A 180 2.73 5.43 5.58
C PHE A 180 4.08 5.50 4.85
N PHE A 181 4.49 4.39 4.22
CA PHE A 181 5.71 4.37 3.42
C PHE A 181 5.64 5.36 2.25
N TYR A 182 4.54 5.38 1.49
CA TYR A 182 4.35 6.35 0.41
C TYR A 182 4.35 7.79 0.90
N PHE A 183 3.73 8.05 2.06
CA PHE A 183 3.73 9.36 2.68
C PHE A 183 5.16 9.81 3.03
N VAL A 184 5.94 8.95 3.70
CA VAL A 184 7.34 9.24 4.06
C VAL A 184 8.20 9.47 2.81
N VAL A 185 8.09 8.60 1.81
CA VAL A 185 8.82 8.76 0.53
C VAL A 185 8.44 10.06 -0.15
N ALA A 186 7.15 10.41 -0.21
CA ALA A 186 6.69 11.65 -0.84
C ALA A 186 7.23 12.89 -0.11
N ILE A 187 7.11 12.95 1.22
CA ILE A 187 7.59 14.09 2.02
C ILE A 187 9.11 14.24 1.90
N LEU A 188 9.87 13.16 2.09
CA LEU A 188 11.33 13.20 1.97
C LEU A 188 11.77 13.62 0.57
N THR A 189 11.13 13.08 -0.46
CA THR A 189 11.44 13.43 -1.85
C THR A 189 11.16 14.91 -2.11
N VAL A 190 9.96 15.39 -1.78
CA VAL A 190 9.58 16.79 -2.02
C VAL A 190 10.51 17.74 -1.27
N VAL A 191 10.74 17.51 0.01
CA VAL A 191 11.60 18.39 0.84
C VAL A 191 13.04 18.37 0.34
N SER A 192 13.64 17.19 0.16
CA SER A 192 15.05 17.08 -0.23
C SER A 192 15.31 17.59 -1.65
N VAL A 193 14.43 17.31 -2.60
CA VAL A 193 14.59 17.78 -3.99
C VAL A 193 14.36 19.28 -4.08
N THR A 194 13.31 19.81 -3.43
CA THR A 194 13.05 21.26 -3.43
C THR A 194 14.21 22.02 -2.80
N PHE A 195 14.71 21.54 -1.66
CA PHE A 195 15.87 22.12 -1.01
C PHE A 195 17.13 22.05 -1.89
N GLY A 196 17.39 20.89 -2.51
CA GLY A 196 18.53 20.72 -3.42
C GLY A 196 18.49 21.66 -4.63
N ILE A 197 17.31 21.78 -5.27
CA ILE A 197 17.09 22.72 -6.38
C ILE A 197 17.33 24.15 -5.90
N ALA A 198 16.75 24.56 -4.77
CA ALA A 198 16.92 25.91 -4.22
C ALA A 198 18.38 26.22 -3.88
N VAL A 199 19.14 25.27 -3.32
CA VAL A 199 20.58 25.45 -3.04
C VAL A 199 21.37 25.61 -4.34
N ILE A 200 21.07 24.81 -5.37
CA ILE A 200 21.73 24.93 -6.67
C ILE A 200 21.46 26.31 -7.27
N ASP A 201 20.19 26.70 -7.34
CA ASP A 201 19.72 27.91 -8.00
C ASP A 201 20.15 29.20 -7.30
N VAL A 202 20.16 29.20 -5.95
CA VAL A 202 20.46 30.42 -5.18
C VAL A 202 21.93 30.52 -4.81
N VAL A 203 22.60 29.39 -4.50
CA VAL A 203 23.90 29.41 -3.83
C VAL A 203 25.03 28.90 -4.72
N LEU A 204 24.86 27.74 -5.36
CA LEU A 204 25.98 27.04 -6.00
C LEU A 204 26.21 27.48 -7.46
N ALA A 205 25.14 27.62 -8.23
CA ALA A 205 25.19 27.95 -9.64
C ALA A 205 23.92 28.68 -10.08
N PRO A 206 23.81 29.98 -9.75
CA PRO A 206 22.72 30.81 -10.23
C PRO A 206 22.60 30.76 -11.76
N GLU A 207 21.37 30.79 -12.27
CA GLU A 207 21.01 30.73 -13.70
C GLU A 207 21.29 29.39 -14.40
N LEU A 208 21.92 28.40 -13.72
CA LEU A 208 22.18 27.07 -14.30
C LEU A 208 20.88 26.37 -14.73
N LEU A 209 19.80 26.61 -13.99
CA LEU A 209 18.51 25.93 -14.19
C LEU A 209 17.56 26.69 -15.13
N ASP A 210 17.84 27.94 -15.49
CA ASP A 210 16.95 28.81 -16.29
C ASP A 210 16.63 28.24 -17.68
N GLY A 211 17.56 27.44 -18.24
CA GLY A 211 17.40 26.76 -19.53
C GLY A 211 16.95 25.31 -19.42
N VAL A 212 16.76 24.78 -18.22
CA VAL A 212 16.38 23.36 -18.01
C VAL A 212 14.89 23.22 -18.21
N ALA A 213 14.48 22.30 -19.08
CA ALA A 213 13.06 22.02 -19.30
C ALA A 213 12.39 21.53 -18.02
N ASP A 214 11.16 21.99 -17.74
CA ASP A 214 10.37 21.57 -16.57
C ASP A 214 10.30 20.05 -16.41
N ALA A 215 10.15 19.32 -17.53
CA ALA A 215 10.12 17.86 -17.54
C ALA A 215 11.38 17.23 -16.91
N VAL A 216 12.55 17.85 -17.10
CA VAL A 216 13.83 17.40 -16.52
C VAL A 216 13.89 17.73 -15.03
N LEU A 217 13.40 18.90 -14.62
CA LEU A 217 13.32 19.30 -13.21
C LEU A 217 12.37 18.42 -12.40
N LEU A 218 11.42 17.75 -13.06
CA LEU A 218 10.48 16.83 -12.43
C LEU A 218 11.05 15.42 -12.21
N VAL A 219 12.00 14.98 -13.02
CA VAL A 219 12.65 13.66 -12.87
C VAL A 219 13.14 13.38 -11.44
N PRO A 220 13.86 14.28 -10.75
CA PRO A 220 14.32 14.03 -9.38
C PRO A 220 13.18 13.87 -8.37
N TYR A 221 11.98 14.40 -8.64
CA TYR A 221 10.79 14.13 -7.80
C TYR A 221 10.15 12.78 -8.14
N LEU A 222 10.02 12.46 -9.43
CA LEU A 222 9.26 11.29 -9.87
C LEU A 222 10.03 9.99 -9.69
N LEU A 223 11.35 10.02 -9.86
CA LEU A 223 12.18 8.82 -9.81
C LEU A 223 12.17 8.16 -8.42
N PRO A 224 12.40 8.86 -7.30
CA PRO A 224 12.33 8.25 -5.97
C PRO A 224 10.95 7.70 -5.64
N ILE A 225 9.88 8.40 -6.04
CA ILE A 225 8.49 7.94 -5.84
C ILE A 225 8.25 6.64 -6.62
N ALA A 226 8.61 6.59 -7.91
CA ALA A 226 8.45 5.41 -8.73
C ALA A 226 9.25 4.20 -8.19
N LEU A 227 10.48 4.44 -7.71
CA LEU A 227 11.32 3.41 -7.08
C LEU A 227 10.74 2.94 -5.74
N GLY A 228 10.19 3.85 -4.93
CA GLY A 228 9.48 3.52 -3.71
C GLY A 228 8.30 2.60 -4.00
N LYS A 229 7.47 2.94 -4.99
CA LYS A 229 6.36 2.09 -5.43
C LYS A 229 6.81 0.72 -5.92
N ALA A 230 7.84 0.68 -6.77
CA ALA A 230 8.42 -0.58 -7.26
C ALA A 230 8.92 -1.46 -6.10
N THR A 231 9.48 -0.85 -5.05
CA THR A 231 9.92 -1.55 -3.84
C THR A 231 8.74 -2.21 -3.12
N VAL A 232 7.63 -1.50 -2.93
CA VAL A 232 6.41 -2.05 -2.30
C VAL A 232 5.83 -3.21 -3.12
N GLU A 233 5.75 -3.04 -4.43
CA GLU A 233 5.17 -4.06 -5.30
C GLU A 233 6.05 -5.32 -5.34
N TRP A 234 7.36 -5.13 -5.40
CA TRP A 234 8.31 -6.24 -5.37
C TRP A 234 8.31 -6.95 -4.00
N SER A 235 8.26 -6.20 -2.90
CA SER A 235 8.26 -6.75 -1.54
C SER A 235 7.01 -7.59 -1.27
N ARG A 236 5.82 -7.07 -1.61
CA ARG A 236 4.55 -7.81 -1.49
C ARG A 236 4.58 -9.09 -2.32
N ARG A 237 4.96 -9.02 -3.60
CA ARG A 237 5.04 -10.22 -4.47
C ARG A 237 6.02 -11.26 -3.94
N ARG A 238 7.14 -10.83 -3.36
CA ARG A 238 8.13 -11.71 -2.75
C ARG A 238 7.55 -12.39 -1.51
N ALA A 239 6.89 -11.63 -0.63
CA ALA A 239 6.27 -12.16 0.57
C ALA A 239 5.19 -13.22 0.27
N PHE A 240 4.48 -13.10 -0.84
CA PHE A 240 3.51 -14.11 -1.28
C PHE A 240 4.12 -15.36 -1.94
N GLN A 241 5.39 -15.32 -2.37
CA GLN A 241 6.03 -16.43 -3.08
C GLN A 241 7.01 -17.23 -2.23
N GLU A 242 7.46 -16.67 -1.10
CA GLU A 242 8.40 -17.30 -0.19
C GLU A 242 7.64 -17.87 1.01
N ASP A 243 7.98 -19.08 1.45
CA ASP A 243 7.39 -19.69 2.65
C ASP A 243 7.87 -18.96 3.93
N ASP A 244 9.11 -18.40 3.88
CA ASP A 244 9.66 -17.57 4.95
C ASP A 244 10.27 -16.24 4.48
N PRO A 245 9.45 -15.22 4.13
CA PRO A 245 9.96 -13.89 3.85
C PRO A 245 10.48 -13.22 5.14
N ASP A 246 11.66 -12.63 5.01
CA ASP A 246 12.34 -11.83 6.04
C ASP A 246 12.55 -10.37 5.60
N GLY A 247 12.73 -9.49 6.60
CA GLY A 247 13.15 -8.10 6.41
C GLY A 247 12.08 -7.23 5.75
N ILE A 248 12.46 -6.47 4.71
CA ILE A 248 11.57 -5.49 4.08
C ILE A 248 10.39 -6.14 3.34
N ALA A 249 10.51 -7.43 2.95
CA ALA A 249 9.44 -8.18 2.30
C ALA A 249 8.23 -8.31 3.24
N THR A 250 8.50 -8.66 4.49
CA THR A 250 7.51 -8.91 5.56
C THR A 250 6.94 -7.62 6.12
N TRP A 251 7.67 -6.50 6.04
CA TRP A 251 7.20 -5.21 6.54
C TRP A 251 5.91 -4.73 5.87
N PHE A 252 5.68 -5.08 4.59
CA PHE A 252 4.47 -4.68 3.86
C PHE A 252 3.31 -5.67 3.99
N THR A 253 3.53 -6.79 4.70
CA THR A 253 2.48 -7.72 5.10
C THR A 253 2.10 -7.46 6.54
N GLY A 254 0.81 -7.57 6.89
CA GLY A 254 0.37 -7.42 8.28
C GLY A 254 1.06 -8.46 9.18
N GLU A 255 1.45 -8.07 10.39
CA GLU A 255 2.22 -8.92 11.28
C GLU A 255 1.32 -10.03 11.88
N ASP A 256 1.59 -11.30 11.54
CA ASP A 256 0.89 -12.43 12.16
C ASP A 256 1.63 -12.88 13.43
N ALA A 257 1.12 -12.45 14.59
CA ALA A 257 1.67 -12.80 15.91
C ALA A 257 1.70 -14.32 16.19
N ARG A 258 0.96 -15.14 15.42
CA ARG A 258 0.98 -16.61 15.57
C ARG A 258 1.99 -17.32 14.68
N ARG A 259 2.70 -16.61 13.80
CA ARG A 259 3.72 -17.20 12.93
C ARG A 259 4.89 -17.74 13.73
N ASP A 260 5.32 -17.01 14.74
CA ASP A 260 6.46 -17.38 15.58
C ASP A 260 6.11 -18.56 16.50
N TRP A 261 4.91 -18.57 17.08
CA TRP A 261 4.43 -19.69 17.89
C TRP A 261 4.33 -21.01 17.10
N LYS A 262 3.89 -20.97 15.84
CA LYS A 262 3.87 -22.16 14.97
C LYS A 262 5.29 -22.66 14.62
N LYS A 263 6.24 -21.75 14.38
CA LYS A 263 7.65 -22.10 14.16
C LYS A 263 8.25 -22.78 15.39
N ASP A 264 7.90 -22.29 16.58
CA ASP A 264 8.35 -22.89 17.83
C ASP A 264 7.74 -24.29 18.03
N GLU A 265 6.44 -24.50 17.77
CA GLU A 265 5.82 -25.83 17.86
C GLU A 265 6.38 -26.82 16.82
N GLU A 266 6.56 -26.41 15.56
CA GLU A 266 7.11 -27.28 14.50
C GLU A 266 8.58 -27.64 14.77
N SER A 267 9.38 -26.71 15.34
CA SER A 267 10.77 -26.99 15.72
C SER A 267 10.92 -27.90 16.94
N VAL A 268 9.91 -27.92 17.83
CA VAL A 268 9.86 -28.81 19.00
C VAL A 268 9.30 -30.19 18.64
N GLY A 269 8.50 -30.30 17.58
CA GLY A 269 7.92 -31.56 17.10
C GLY A 269 8.88 -32.47 16.31
N ASP A 270 9.99 -31.93 15.81
CA ASP A 270 11.00 -32.65 15.01
C ASP A 270 12.24 -33.11 15.83
N GLY A 271 12.17 -33.02 17.17
CA GLY A 271 13.23 -33.37 18.13
C GLY A 271 13.14 -34.76 18.76
#